data_AF-A0A2V9E3P3-F1
#
_entry.id   AF-A0A2V9E3P3-F1
#
_cell.length_a   1.000
_cell.length_b   1.000
_cell.length_c   1.000
_cell.angle_alpha   90.00
_cell.angle_beta   90.00
_cell.angle_gamma   90.00
#
_symmetry.space_group_name_H-M   'P 1'
#
loop_
_entity.id
_entity.type
_entity.pdbx_description
1 polymer ?
#
loop_
_entity_poly.entity_id
_entity_poly.type
_entity_poly.pdbx_seq_one_letter_code
_entity_poly.pdbx_strand_id
1 'polypeptide(L)'
;MKKRPPSVTIISWLFVAAGVVGLAYHLTEFRALHPFQSDVVWVVLLRLVAIVCGTFMLRGNNWARWLSLAWLTFHVILSGFHSLEELVMHSVLLAILSYFLLRPEVTEYFLAGRKEAA
;
A
#
# COMPACT_ATOMS: atom_id res chain seq x y z
N MET A 1 -9.69 2.23 24.43
CA MET A 1 -8.66 1.77 23.47
C MET A 1 -9.13 0.46 22.83
N LYS A 2 -9.78 0.51 21.66
CA LYS A 2 -10.09 -0.74 20.94
C LYS A 2 -8.77 -1.31 20.41
N LYS A 3 -8.51 -2.60 20.69
CA LYS A 3 -7.29 -3.29 20.25
C LYS A 3 -7.17 -3.17 18.73
N ARG A 4 -6.04 -2.65 18.25
CA ARG A 4 -5.76 -2.64 16.81
C ARG A 4 -5.67 -4.09 16.33
N PRO A 5 -6.39 -4.47 15.26
CA PRO A 5 -6.30 -5.82 14.73
C PRO A 5 -4.85 -6.12 14.30
N PRO A 6 -4.29 -7.29 14.63
CA PRO A 6 -2.92 -7.63 14.28
C PRO A 6 -2.71 -7.66 12.76
N SER A 7 -3.74 -8.01 11.98
CA SER A 7 -3.74 -7.94 10.51
C SER A 7 -3.44 -6.52 10.00
N VAL A 8 -4.05 -5.49 10.59
CA VAL A 8 -3.80 -4.09 10.20
C VAL A 8 -2.34 -3.72 10.46
N THR A 9 -1.77 -4.15 11.59
CA THR A 9 -0.35 -3.94 11.91
C THR A 9 0.55 -4.56 10.86
N ILE A 10 0.34 -5.84 10.57
CA ILE A 10 1.18 -6.62 9.64
C ILE A 10 1.11 -6.01 8.25
N ILE A 11 -0.10 -5.71 7.76
CA ILE A 11 -0.29 -5.16 6.42
C ILE A 11 0.29 -3.76 6.31
N SER A 12 0.11 -2.92 7.34
CA SER A 12 0.68 -1.57 7.32
C SER A 12 2.20 -1.59 7.24
N TRP A 13 2.85 -2.46 8.02
CA TRP A 13 4.29 -2.64 7.97
C TRP A 13 4.75 -3.23 6.65
N LEU A 14 3.99 -4.17 6.06
CA LEU A 14 4.27 -4.70 4.73
C LEU A 14 4.28 -3.59 3.67
N PHE A 15 3.29 -2.70 3.70
CA PHE A 15 3.21 -1.53 2.80
C PHE A 15 4.38 -0.56 2.99
N VAL A 16 4.73 -0.23 4.25
CA VAL A 16 5.86 0.65 4.55
C VAL A 16 7.16 0.01 4.08
N ALA A 17 7.40 -1.26 4.41
CA ALA A 17 8.61 -1.98 4.03
C ALA A 17 8.73 -2.08 2.50
N ALA A 18 7.67 -2.47 1.80
CA ALA A 18 7.66 -2.55 0.34
C ALA A 18 7.93 -1.18 -0.32
N GLY A 19 7.33 -0.11 0.20
CA GLY A 19 7.58 1.25 -0.26
C GLY A 19 9.03 1.69 -0.03
N VAL A 20 9.58 1.47 1.17
CA VAL A 20 10.95 1.87 1.55
C VAL A 20 12.01 1.06 0.80
N VAL A 21 11.92 -0.27 0.83
CA VAL A 21 12.84 -1.18 0.12
C VAL A 21 12.83 -0.84 -1.36
N GLY A 22 11.63 -0.65 -1.88
CA GLY A 22 11.41 -0.22 -3.23
C GLY A 22 12.09 1.09 -3.62
N LEU A 23 11.94 2.09 -2.76
CA LEU A 23 12.52 3.40 -2.99
C LEU A 23 14.05 3.30 -2.92
N ALA A 24 14.59 2.50 -2.00
CA ALA A 24 16.02 2.26 -1.87
C ALA A 24 16.62 1.58 -3.10
N TYR A 25 15.99 0.50 -3.61
CA TYR A 25 16.45 -0.19 -4.82
C TYR A 25 16.56 0.75 -6.01
N HIS A 26 15.50 1.50 -6.27
CA HIS A 26 15.50 2.45 -7.37
C HIS A 26 16.44 3.63 -7.14
N LEU A 27 16.55 4.17 -5.93
CA LEU A 27 17.56 5.20 -5.64
C LEU A 27 18.98 4.68 -5.91
N THR A 28 19.29 3.43 -5.57
CA THR A 28 20.61 2.83 -5.85
C THR A 28 20.83 2.58 -7.34
N GLU A 29 19.81 2.12 -8.06
CA GLU A 29 19.85 1.83 -9.50
C GLU A 29 19.95 3.12 -10.32
N PHE A 30 19.20 4.17 -9.96
CA PHE A 30 19.25 5.48 -10.59
C PHE A 30 20.54 6.25 -10.30
N ARG A 31 21.17 6.05 -9.13
CA ARG A 31 22.47 6.65 -8.85
C ARG A 31 23.57 6.10 -9.77
N ALA A 32 23.37 4.90 -10.33
CA ALA A 32 24.29 4.27 -11.27
C ALA A 32 23.98 4.61 -12.74
N LEU A 33 22.74 4.92 -13.08
CA LEU A 33 22.27 5.15 -14.45
C LEU A 33 21.44 6.45 -14.52
N HIS A 34 22.05 7.59 -14.86
CA HIS A 34 21.28 8.75 -15.31
C HIS A 34 20.59 8.40 -16.64
N PRO A 35 19.25 8.52 -16.75
CA PRO A 35 18.58 9.82 -16.79
C PRO A 35 17.24 9.92 -16.00
N PHE A 36 16.86 11.15 -15.67
CA PHE A 36 15.52 11.52 -15.19
C PHE A 36 14.48 11.30 -16.29
N GLN A 37 13.95 10.10 -16.40
CA GLN A 37 12.75 9.82 -17.22
C GLN A 37 11.50 10.01 -16.35
N SER A 38 10.40 10.44 -16.97
CA SER A 38 9.09 10.63 -16.33
C SER A 38 8.62 9.39 -15.55
N ASP A 39 9.02 8.21 -16.01
CA ASP A 39 8.69 6.92 -15.37
C ASP A 39 9.29 6.81 -13.96
N VAL A 40 10.46 7.40 -13.73
CA VAL A 40 11.12 7.41 -12.42
C VAL A 40 10.30 8.17 -11.39
N VAL A 41 9.82 9.35 -11.77
CA VAL A 41 8.98 10.19 -10.89
C VAL A 41 7.70 9.44 -10.55
N TRP A 42 7.09 8.79 -11.55
CA TRP A 42 5.88 8.00 -11.35
C TRP A 42 6.09 6.85 -10.36
N VAL A 43 7.17 6.08 -10.54
CA VAL A 43 7.48 4.95 -9.65
C VAL A 43 7.78 5.43 -8.22
N VAL A 44 8.55 6.50 -8.05
CA VAL A 44 8.82 7.08 -6.72
C VAL A 44 7.52 7.51 -6.05
N LEU A 45 6.62 8.15 -6.79
CA LEU A 45 5.34 8.62 -6.28
C LEU A 45 4.45 7.45 -5.83
N LEU A 46 4.38 6.37 -6.63
CA LEU A 46 3.66 5.15 -6.24
C LEU A 46 4.22 4.52 -4.96
N ARG A 47 5.55 4.51 -4.78
CA ARG A 47 6.19 3.97 -3.57
C ARG A 47 5.94 4.85 -2.35
N LEU A 48 5.92 6.18 -2.52
CA LEU A 48 5.54 7.10 -1.44
C LEU A 48 4.08 6.90 -1.02
N VAL A 49 3.16 6.70 -1.97
CA VAL A 49 1.76 6.37 -1.66
C VAL A 49 1.67 5.11 -0.82
N ALA A 50 2.47 4.07 -1.11
CA ALA A 50 2.50 2.85 -0.29
C ALA A 50 2.90 3.14 1.18
N ILE A 51 3.91 3.98 1.41
CA ILE A 51 4.35 4.39 2.75
C ILE A 51 3.27 5.20 3.47
N VAL A 52 2.61 6.11 2.75
CA VAL A 52 1.50 6.93 3.29
C VAL A 52 0.33 6.02 3.68
N CYS A 53 -0.07 5.09 2.82
CA CYS A 53 -1.10 4.09 3.09
C CYS A 53 -0.81 3.32 4.38
N GLY A 54 0.38 2.72 4.48
CA GLY A 54 0.78 1.97 5.67
C GLY A 54 0.78 2.85 6.93
N THR A 55 1.37 4.04 6.87
CA THR A 55 1.45 4.96 8.02
C THR A 55 0.07 5.41 8.52
N PHE A 56 -0.84 5.77 7.61
CA PHE A 56 -2.19 6.20 8.01
C PHE A 56 -3.10 5.03 8.38
N MET A 57 -2.85 3.81 7.87
CA MET A 57 -3.50 2.60 8.39
C MET A 57 -3.11 2.33 9.85
N LEU A 58 -1.83 2.52 10.21
CA LEU A 58 -1.38 2.41 11.62
C LEU A 58 -2.11 3.40 12.54
N ARG A 59 -2.46 4.58 12.01
CA ARG A 59 -3.20 5.64 12.72
C ARG A 59 -4.72 5.43 12.77
N GLY A 60 -5.26 4.37 12.14
CA GLY A 60 -6.71 4.09 12.17
C GLY A 60 -7.53 5.02 11.27
N ASN A 61 -6.91 5.61 10.26
CA ASN A 61 -7.56 6.55 9.36
C ASN A 61 -8.27 5.79 8.22
N ASN A 62 -9.61 5.82 8.18
CA ASN A 62 -10.41 4.99 7.25
C ASN A 62 -10.11 5.22 5.76
N TRP A 63 -9.73 6.45 5.36
CA TRP A 63 -9.31 6.75 3.99
C TRP A 63 -8.09 5.93 3.52
N ALA A 64 -7.20 5.54 4.43
CA ALA A 64 -6.00 4.80 4.11
C ALA A 64 -6.34 3.39 3.62
N ARG A 65 -7.41 2.79 4.15
CA ARG A 65 -7.93 1.51 3.65
C ARG A 65 -8.27 1.59 2.16
N TRP A 66 -9.04 2.60 1.79
CA TRP A 66 -9.47 2.79 0.40
C TRP A 66 -8.31 3.15 -0.51
N LEU A 67 -7.37 3.96 -0.02
CA LEU A 67 -6.16 4.30 -0.76
C LEU A 67 -5.28 3.07 -1.00
N SER A 68 -5.11 2.18 -0.02
CA SER A 68 -4.38 0.91 -0.16
C SER A 68 -5.01 0.02 -1.23
N LEU A 69 -6.34 -0.10 -1.24
CA LEU A 69 -7.06 -0.89 -2.24
C LEU A 69 -6.93 -0.30 -3.63
N ALA A 70 -7.13 1.02 -3.77
CA ALA A 70 -6.96 1.73 -5.04
C ALA A 70 -5.53 1.56 -5.58
N TRP A 71 -4.53 1.65 -4.70
CA TRP A 71 -3.12 1.49 -5.03
C TRP A 71 -2.79 0.07 -5.55
N LEU A 72 -3.32 -0.98 -4.92
CA LEU A 72 -3.14 -2.36 -5.40
C LEU A 72 -3.87 -2.62 -6.71
N THR A 73 -5.10 -2.14 -6.86
CA THR A 73 -5.85 -2.26 -8.11
C THR A 73 -5.10 -1.58 -9.25
N PHE A 74 -4.50 -0.42 -9.00
CA PHE A 74 -3.64 0.26 -9.97
C PHE A 74 -2.42 -0.61 -10.35
N HIS A 75 -1.78 -1.29 -9.39
CA HIS A 75 -0.68 -2.22 -9.68
C HIS A 75 -1.13 -3.44 -10.49
N VAL A 76 -2.33 -3.98 -10.23
CA VAL A 76 -2.92 -5.07 -11.04
C VAL A 76 -3.10 -4.62 -12.48
N ILE A 77 -3.67 -3.43 -12.70
CA ILE A 77 -3.86 -2.86 -14.05
C ILE A 77 -2.50 -2.70 -14.75
N LEU A 78 -1.51 -2.10 -14.07
CA LEU A 78 -0.14 -1.95 -14.62
C LEU A 78 0.51 -3.30 -14.96
N SER A 79 0.33 -4.30 -14.09
CA SER A 79 0.88 -5.64 -14.30
C SER A 79 0.28 -6.31 -15.54
N GLY A 80 -0.99 -6.05 -15.84
CA GLY A 80 -1.64 -6.52 -17.07
C GLY A 80 -0.99 -6.02 -18.36
N PHE A 81 -0.30 -4.88 -18.31
CA PHE A 81 0.48 -4.35 -19.43
C PHE A 81 1.92 -4.86 -19.50
N HIS A 82 2.44 -5.46 -18.42
CA HIS A 82 3.84 -5.90 -18.33
C HIS A 82 3.99 -7.41 -18.43
N SER A 83 3.37 -8.17 -17.52
CA SER A 83 3.61 -9.61 -17.40
C SER A 83 2.48 -10.34 -16.66
N LEU A 84 2.15 -11.52 -17.15
CA LEU A 84 1.07 -12.35 -16.60
C LEU A 84 1.40 -12.86 -15.18
N GLU A 85 2.68 -13.11 -14.89
CA GLU A 85 3.17 -13.49 -13.56
C GLU A 85 2.95 -12.36 -12.54
N GLU A 86 3.37 -11.13 -12.87
CA GLU A 86 3.14 -9.96 -12.05
C GLU A 86 1.63 -9.74 -11.83
N LEU A 87 0.82 -9.92 -12.87
CA LEU A 87 -0.63 -9.74 -12.78
C LEU A 87 -1.25 -10.71 -11.76
N VAL A 88 -0.87 -12.00 -11.83
CA VAL A 88 -1.37 -13.02 -10.90
C VAL A 88 -0.93 -12.70 -9.47
N MET A 89 0.35 -12.38 -9.26
CA MET A 89 0.88 -12.06 -7.93
C MET A 89 0.19 -10.85 -7.30
N HIS A 90 0.03 -9.76 -8.04
CA HIS A 90 -0.67 -8.57 -7.55
C HIS A 90 -2.16 -8.81 -7.34
N SER A 91 -2.80 -9.63 -8.17
CA SER A 91 -4.21 -9.99 -8.01
C SER A 91 -4.46 -10.82 -6.76
N VAL A 92 -3.58 -11.79 -6.47
CA VAL A 92 -3.63 -12.59 -5.24
C VAL A 92 -3.41 -11.70 -4.02
N LEU A 93 -2.41 -10.81 -4.06
CA LEU A 93 -2.18 -9.84 -2.99
C LEU A 93 -3.40 -8.93 -2.79
N LEU A 94 -4.01 -8.43 -3.86
CA LEU A 94 -5.23 -7.61 -3.79
C LEU A 94 -6.36 -8.40 -3.11
N ALA A 95 -6.56 -9.66 -3.48
CA ALA A 95 -7.60 -10.50 -2.88
C ALA A 95 -7.37 -10.73 -1.38
N ILE A 96 -6.14 -11.11 -1.00
CA ILE A 96 -5.77 -11.34 0.41
C ILE A 96 -5.95 -10.06 1.23
N LEU A 97 -5.42 -8.95 0.74
CA LEU A 97 -5.45 -7.67 1.46
C LEU A 97 -6.88 -7.13 1.54
N SER A 98 -7.67 -7.23 0.47
CA SER A 98 -9.09 -6.87 0.49
C SER A 98 -9.85 -7.70 1.53
N TYR A 99 -9.63 -9.01 1.56
CA TYR A 99 -10.27 -9.88 2.54
C TYR A 99 -9.95 -9.46 3.98
N PHE A 100 -8.68 -9.21 4.29
CA PHE A 100 -8.28 -8.80 5.65
C PHE A 100 -8.72 -7.38 6.01
N LEU A 101 -8.67 -6.41 5.08
CA LEU A 101 -9.02 -5.01 5.35
C LEU A 101 -10.54 -4.76 5.39
N LEU A 102 -11.32 -5.56 4.67
CA LEU A 102 -12.79 -5.43 4.62
C LEU A 102 -13.49 -6.25 5.72
N ARG A 103 -12.75 -6.97 6.56
CA ARG A 103 -13.32 -7.65 7.73
C ARG A 103 -14.03 -6.67 8.67
N PRO A 104 -15.14 -7.10 9.30
CA PRO A 104 -15.92 -6.25 10.19
C PRO A 104 -15.10 -5.73 11.38
N GLU A 105 -14.23 -6.57 11.95
CA GLU A 105 -13.28 -6.21 13.03
C GLU A 105 -12.40 -5.01 12.68
N VAL A 106 -11.92 -4.96 11.43
CA VAL A 106 -11.08 -3.88 10.92
C VAL A 106 -11.91 -2.63 10.61
N THR A 107 -13.12 -2.82 10.10
CA THR A 107 -14.07 -1.72 9.88
C THR A 107 -14.42 -1.01 11.20
N GLU A 108 -14.59 -1.76 12.29
CA GLU A 108 -14.80 -1.16 13.62
C GLU A 108 -13.61 -0.35 14.12
N TYR A 109 -12.38 -0.81 13.86
CA TYR A 109 -11.16 -0.08 14.21
C TYR A 109 -11.10 1.28 13.49
N PHE A 110 -11.37 1.30 12.18
CA PHE A 110 -11.38 2.53 11.39
C PHE A 110 -12.57 3.47 11.71
N LEU A 111 -13.72 2.91 12.10
CA LEU A 111 -14.86 3.70 12.57
C LEU A 111 -14.62 4.34 13.94
N ALA A 112 -13.93 3.63 14.85
CA ALA A 112 -13.54 4.18 16.14
C ALA A 112 -12.56 5.36 15.99
N GLY A 113 -11.55 5.23 15.11
CA GLY A 113 -10.62 6.33 14.82
C GLY A 113 -11.30 7.59 14.26
N ARG A 114 -12.39 7.44 13.48
CA ARG A 114 -13.19 8.58 13.01
C ARG A 114 -13.90 9.30 14.16
N LYS A 115 -14.39 8.58 15.17
CA LYS A 115 -15.09 9.18 16.32
C LYS A 115 -14.15 9.95 17.26
N GLU A 116 -12.88 9.57 17.33
CA GLU A 116 -11.88 10.29 18.16
C GLU A 116 -11.36 11.57 17.47
N ALA A 117 -11.55 11.70 16.16
CA ALA A 117 -11.11 12.85 15.36
C ALA A 117 -12.22 13.91 15.10
N ALA A 118 -13.45 13.66 15.56
CA ALA A 118 -14.63 14.53 15.41
C ALA A 118 -14.99 15.15 16.76
#